data_AF-A0A2I8VS01-F1
#
_entry.id   AF-A0A2I8VS01-F1
#
_cell.length_a   1.000
_cell.length_b   1.000
_cell.length_c   1.000
_cell.angle_alpha   90.00
_cell.angle_beta   90.00
_cell.angle_gamma   90.00
#
_symmetry.space_group_name_H-M   'P 1'
#
loop_
_entity.id
_entity.type
_entity.pdbx_description
1 polymer ?
#
loop_
_entity_poly.entity_id
_entity_poly.type
_entity_poly.pdbx_seq_one_letter_code
_entity_poly.pdbx_strand_id
1 'polypeptide(L)'
;MYERLQSDIETLSKHILDWIEVERAENIEAASVISDEVATDMDRLMQAEAYKHHLIEYLKTEKTRFDAREREEPMCTCGDPYCCLKRGTLPPSVRRAESLEKGITEYQLGHSGEPRVLLDAREEWLETGRRVRRKLKEALVELRKEDVEGVEDDQKTREATA
;
A
#
# COMPACT_ATOMS: atom_id res chain seq x y z
N MET A 1 -9.65 -5.87 -4.48
CA MET A 1 -8.81 -4.77 -5.04
C MET A 1 -7.38 -4.80 -4.53
N TYR A 2 -7.18 -5.18 -3.26
CA TYR A 2 -5.86 -5.29 -2.61
C TYR A 2 -4.90 -6.30 -3.27
N GLU A 3 -5.37 -7.50 -3.62
CA GLU A 3 -4.53 -8.53 -4.27
C GLU A 3 -3.88 -8.04 -5.56
N ARG A 4 -4.61 -7.24 -6.35
CA ARG A 4 -4.07 -6.60 -7.56
C ARG A 4 -3.01 -5.55 -7.23
N LEU A 5 -3.20 -4.79 -6.16
CA LEU A 5 -2.22 -3.79 -5.70
C LEU A 5 -0.95 -4.46 -5.19
N GLN A 6 -1.08 -5.55 -4.43
CA GLN A 6 0.04 -6.33 -3.93
C GLN A 6 0.82 -7.00 -5.09
N SER A 7 0.11 -7.63 -6.03
CA SER A 7 0.72 -8.22 -7.23
C SER A 7 1.44 -7.16 -8.10
N ASP A 8 0.87 -5.97 -8.25
CA ASP A 8 1.52 -4.84 -8.93
C ASP A 8 2.82 -4.42 -8.20
N ILE A 9 2.80 -4.32 -6.86
CA ILE A 9 3.97 -3.97 -6.04
C ILE A 9 5.06 -5.03 -6.18
N GLU A 10 4.71 -6.31 -6.10
CA GLU A 10 5.63 -7.43 -6.27
C GLU A 10 6.28 -7.42 -7.65
N THR A 11 5.48 -7.20 -8.70
CA THR A 11 5.98 -7.11 -10.09
C THR A 11 6.94 -5.95 -10.26
N LEU A 12 6.59 -4.76 -9.74
CA LEU A 12 7.44 -3.57 -9.84
C LEU A 12 8.75 -3.75 -9.06
N SER A 13 8.67 -4.31 -7.84
CA SER A 13 9.83 -4.60 -7.01
C SER A 13 10.79 -5.57 -7.72
N LYS A 14 10.25 -6.66 -8.28
CA LYS A 14 11.04 -7.61 -9.05
C LYS A 14 11.71 -6.96 -10.25
N HIS A 15 10.98 -6.15 -11.03
CA HIS A 15 11.57 -5.45 -12.17
C HIS A 15 12.69 -4.51 -11.76
N ILE A 16 12.54 -3.77 -10.66
CA ILE A 16 13.61 -2.89 -10.16
C ILE A 16 14.85 -3.71 -9.79
N LEU A 17 14.68 -4.82 -9.08
CA LEU A 17 15.79 -5.71 -8.72
C LEU A 17 16.49 -6.31 -9.95
N ASP A 18 15.73 -6.79 -10.93
CA ASP A 18 16.28 -7.34 -12.18
C ASP A 18 17.10 -6.28 -12.95
N TRP A 19 16.67 -5.01 -12.95
CA TRP A 19 17.41 -3.91 -13.60
C TRP A 19 18.67 -3.51 -12.83
N ILE A 20 18.62 -3.48 -11.50
CA ILE A 20 19.78 -3.19 -10.64
C ILE A 20 20.90 -4.23 -10.86
N GLU A 21 20.56 -5.50 -11.11
CA GLU A 21 21.55 -6.55 -11.39
C GLU A 21 22.22 -6.40 -12.77
N VAL A 22 21.62 -5.68 -13.72
CA VAL A 22 22.02 -5.66 -15.14
C VAL A 22 22.76 -4.38 -15.56
N GLU A 23 22.46 -3.20 -14.99
CA GLU A 23 22.91 -1.89 -15.54
C GLU A 23 23.87 -1.04 -14.67
N ARG A 24 24.37 0.08 -15.23
CA ARG A 24 25.53 0.85 -14.73
C ARG A 24 25.18 1.98 -13.74
N ALA A 25 25.73 1.84 -12.54
CA ALA A 25 26.22 2.82 -11.54
C ALA A 25 25.44 4.11 -11.17
N GLU A 26 24.93 4.94 -12.10
CA GLU A 26 24.41 6.29 -11.71
C GLU A 26 22.90 6.31 -11.49
N ASN A 27 22.11 5.72 -12.39
CA ASN A 27 20.64 5.64 -12.23
C ASN A 27 20.20 4.62 -11.16
N ILE A 28 21.09 3.68 -10.82
CA ILE A 28 20.88 2.73 -9.71
C ILE A 28 20.80 3.45 -8.38
N GLU A 29 21.64 4.47 -8.14
CA GLU A 29 21.64 5.17 -6.86
C GLU A 29 20.34 5.93 -6.64
N ALA A 30 19.86 6.66 -7.66
CA ALA A 30 18.58 7.38 -7.59
C ALA A 30 17.38 6.42 -7.38
N ALA A 31 17.35 5.31 -8.12
CA ALA A 31 16.30 4.30 -7.98
C ALA A 31 16.37 3.55 -6.63
N SER A 32 17.58 3.31 -6.11
CA SER A 32 17.80 2.70 -4.79
C SER A 32 17.29 3.60 -3.68
N VAL A 33 17.62 4.90 -3.72
CA VAL A 33 17.13 5.87 -2.72
C VAL A 33 15.61 5.87 -2.66
N ILE A 34 14.93 5.91 -3.82
CA ILE A 34 13.46 5.88 -3.89
C ILE A 34 12.90 4.55 -3.37
N SER A 35 13.56 3.43 -3.68
CA SER A 35 13.13 2.10 -3.22
C SER A 35 13.31 1.93 -1.71
N ASP A 36 14.39 2.47 -1.15
CA ASP A 36 14.71 2.44 0.28
C ASP A 36 13.69 3.26 1.09
N GLU A 37 13.18 4.37 0.57
CA GLU A 37 12.11 5.17 1.21
C GLU A 37 10.85 4.34 1.51
N VAL A 38 10.58 3.31 0.70
CA VAL A 38 9.37 2.47 0.83
C VAL A 38 9.68 1.03 1.24
N ALA A 39 10.94 0.69 1.51
CA ALA A 39 11.35 -0.69 1.80
C ALA A 39 10.63 -1.27 3.02
N THR A 40 10.49 -0.48 4.09
CA THR A 40 9.78 -0.92 5.32
C THR A 40 8.29 -1.15 5.06
N ASP A 41 7.64 -0.27 4.31
CA ASP A 41 6.22 -0.45 3.98
C ASP A 41 6.02 -1.63 3.04
N MET A 42 6.94 -1.83 2.09
CA MET A 42 6.93 -2.96 1.18
C MET A 42 7.08 -4.27 1.93
N ASP A 43 8.05 -4.38 2.84
CA ASP A 43 8.20 -5.57 3.69
C ASP A 43 6.92 -5.87 4.46
N ARG A 44 6.35 -4.84 5.11
CA ARG A 44 5.07 -4.96 5.83
C ARG A 44 3.93 -5.42 4.93
N LEU A 45 3.81 -4.89 3.71
CA LEU A 45 2.75 -5.25 2.76
C LEU A 45 2.89 -6.69 2.22
N MET A 46 4.12 -7.23 2.18
CA MET A 46 4.45 -8.54 1.61
C MET A 46 4.40 -9.69 2.64
N GLN A 47 4.35 -9.39 3.93
CA GLN A 47 4.24 -10.40 4.97
C GLN A 47 2.95 -11.23 4.87
N ALA A 48 3.03 -12.51 5.21
CA ALA A 48 1.83 -13.33 5.37
C ALA A 48 0.93 -12.74 6.47
N GLU A 49 -0.38 -12.67 6.22
CA GLU A 49 -1.36 -12.04 7.12
C GLU A 49 -1.05 -10.57 7.47
N ALA A 50 -0.20 -9.88 6.69
CA ALA A 50 0.19 -8.48 6.86
C ALA A 50 -0.99 -7.57 7.22
N TYR A 51 -2.06 -7.71 6.44
CA TYR A 51 -3.25 -6.92 6.61
C TYR A 51 -3.97 -7.15 7.96
N LYS A 52 -3.97 -8.39 8.45
CA LYS A 52 -4.58 -8.73 9.74
C LYS A 52 -3.77 -8.17 10.90
N HIS A 53 -2.45 -8.17 10.78
CA HIS A 53 -1.58 -7.49 11.74
C HIS A 53 -1.86 -5.98 11.76
N HIS A 54 -1.92 -5.34 10.59
CA HIS A 54 -2.30 -3.92 10.48
C HIS A 54 -3.63 -3.63 11.16
N LEU A 55 -4.68 -4.42 10.88
CA LEU A 55 -5.97 -4.25 11.51
C LEU A 55 -5.92 -4.34 13.04
N ILE A 56 -5.18 -5.31 13.58
CA ILE A 56 -5.05 -5.50 15.02
C ILE A 56 -4.31 -4.32 15.65
N GLU A 57 -3.23 -3.87 15.04
CA GLU A 57 -2.44 -2.73 15.52
C GLU A 57 -3.23 -1.44 15.43
N TYR A 58 -3.82 -1.14 14.27
CA TYR A 58 -4.66 0.02 14.03
C TYR A 58 -5.82 0.09 15.03
N LEU A 59 -6.53 -1.02 15.23
CA LEU A 59 -7.66 -1.06 16.16
C LEU A 59 -7.22 -0.81 17.62
N LYS A 60 -6.07 -1.33 18.04
CA LYS A 60 -5.51 -1.09 19.38
C LYS A 60 -5.11 0.38 19.56
N THR A 61 -4.44 0.96 18.57
CA THR A 61 -4.04 2.37 18.57
C THR A 61 -5.27 3.28 18.64
N GLU A 62 -6.23 3.08 17.74
CA GLU A 62 -7.44 3.90 17.70
C GLU A 62 -8.32 3.71 18.93
N LYS A 63 -8.36 2.51 19.52
CA LYS A 63 -9.04 2.32 20.81
C LYS A 63 -8.39 3.14 21.92
N THR A 64 -7.06 3.16 21.97
CA THR A 64 -6.30 3.94 22.95
C THR A 64 -6.57 5.43 22.78
N ARG A 65 -6.53 5.93 21.54
CA ARG A 65 -6.86 7.32 21.20
C ARG A 65 -8.31 7.68 21.53
N PHE A 66 -9.25 6.77 21.25
CA PHE A 66 -10.67 6.96 21.58
C PHE A 66 -10.88 7.09 23.10
N ASP A 67 -10.22 6.24 23.90
CA ASP A 67 -10.29 6.32 25.36
C ASP A 67 -9.65 7.61 25.91
N ALA A 68 -8.56 8.05 25.28
CA ALA A 68 -7.89 9.32 25.58
C ALA A 68 -8.67 10.55 25.06
N ARG A 69 -9.79 10.36 24.36
CA ARG A 69 -10.58 11.42 23.69
C ARG A 69 -9.82 12.20 22.62
N GLU A 70 -8.84 11.56 21.99
CA GLU A 70 -8.02 12.10 20.89
C GLU A 70 -8.56 11.70 19.51
N ARG A 71 -9.52 10.77 19.46
CA ARG A 71 -10.23 10.39 18.24
C ARG A 71 -11.58 11.10 18.21
N GLU A 72 -11.83 11.85 17.14
CA GLU A 72 -13.07 12.62 16.95
C GLU A 72 -14.26 11.72 16.58
N GLU A 73 -14.03 10.76 15.67
CA GLU A 73 -15.08 9.85 15.22
C GLU A 73 -15.22 8.62 16.13
N PRO A 74 -16.44 8.06 16.29
CA PRO A 74 -16.62 6.85 17.08
C PRO A 74 -15.92 5.64 16.44
N MET A 75 -15.56 4.65 17.27
CA MET A 75 -15.07 3.36 16.77
C MET A 75 -16.12 2.65 15.89
N CYS A 76 -17.39 2.79 16.26
CA CYS A 76 -18.54 2.27 15.54
C CYS A 76 -19.81 3.04 15.94
N THR A 77 -20.75 3.22 15.01
CA THR A 77 -21.99 3.99 15.24
C THR A 77 -23.16 3.15 15.75
N CYS A 78 -23.01 1.83 15.95
CA CYS A 78 -24.09 0.98 16.44
C CYS A 78 -24.56 1.38 17.84
N GLY A 79 -25.81 1.05 18.21
CA GLY A 79 -26.32 1.30 19.57
C GLY A 79 -25.72 0.38 20.66
N ASP A 80 -25.19 -0.78 20.28
CA ASP A 80 -24.68 -1.78 21.24
C ASP A 80 -23.42 -1.29 21.98
N PRO A 81 -23.43 -1.20 23.32
CA PRO A 81 -22.24 -0.87 24.12
C PRO A 81 -21.20 -2.00 24.16
N TYR A 82 -21.60 -3.25 23.89
CA TYR A 82 -20.71 -4.42 23.92
C TYR A 82 -20.09 -4.75 22.55
N CYS A 83 -20.30 -3.90 21.55
CA CYS A 83 -19.73 -4.05 20.22
C CYS A 83 -18.21 -4.28 20.27
N CYS A 84 -17.75 -5.30 19.54
CA CYS A 84 -16.34 -5.70 19.52
C CYS A 84 -15.40 -4.54 19.18
N LEU A 85 -15.79 -3.71 18.20
CA LEU A 85 -15.00 -2.56 17.74
C LEU A 85 -14.90 -1.46 18.81
N LYS A 86 -16.00 -1.18 19.51
CA LYS A 86 -15.99 -0.26 20.65
C LYS A 86 -15.14 -0.77 21.81
N ARG A 87 -14.90 -2.07 21.88
CA ARG A 87 -14.01 -2.71 22.85
C ARG A 87 -12.57 -2.88 22.33
N GLY A 88 -12.24 -2.40 21.13
CA GLY A 88 -10.91 -2.53 20.54
C GLY A 88 -10.56 -3.96 20.11
N THR A 89 -11.55 -4.78 19.79
CA THR A 89 -11.36 -6.19 19.41
C THR A 89 -11.88 -6.48 18.01
N LEU A 90 -11.15 -7.31 17.27
CA LEU A 90 -11.55 -7.69 15.91
C LEU A 90 -12.76 -8.63 15.95
N PRO A 91 -13.85 -8.34 15.20
CA PRO A 91 -14.99 -9.23 15.10
C PRO A 91 -14.61 -10.61 14.52
N PRO A 92 -15.30 -11.70 14.92
CA PRO A 92 -15.00 -13.04 14.41
C PRO A 92 -15.13 -13.19 12.88
N SER A 93 -16.10 -12.50 12.26
CA SER A 93 -16.27 -12.50 10.80
C SER A 93 -15.02 -11.96 10.10
N VAL A 94 -14.52 -10.81 10.54
CA VAL A 94 -13.31 -10.19 9.99
C VAL A 94 -12.07 -11.06 10.26
N ARG A 95 -11.97 -11.68 11.44
CA ARG A 95 -10.79 -12.46 11.84
C ARG A 95 -10.58 -13.73 11.02
N ARG A 96 -11.67 -14.32 10.53
CA ARG A 96 -11.70 -15.61 9.81
C ARG A 96 -11.85 -15.44 8.30
N ALA A 97 -12.12 -14.22 7.84
CA ALA A 97 -12.29 -13.95 6.42
C ALA A 97 -10.97 -14.14 5.67
N GLU A 98 -11.09 -14.66 4.45
CA GLU A 98 -9.96 -14.86 3.51
C GLU A 98 -9.43 -13.52 2.97
N SER A 99 -10.26 -12.48 3.00
CA SER A 99 -9.85 -11.13 2.60
C SER A 99 -10.51 -10.06 3.46
N LEU A 100 -9.83 -8.92 3.54
CA LEU A 100 -10.33 -7.68 4.14
C LEU A 100 -11.74 -7.33 3.68
N GLU A 101 -11.90 -7.19 2.36
CA GLU A 101 -13.13 -6.71 1.74
C GLU A 101 -14.28 -7.62 2.13
N LYS A 102 -14.06 -8.94 2.06
CA LYS A 102 -15.05 -9.94 2.47
C LYS A 102 -15.38 -9.83 3.96
N GLY A 103 -14.38 -9.76 4.84
CA GLY A 103 -14.59 -9.69 6.29
C GLY A 103 -15.34 -8.43 6.74
N ILE A 104 -14.97 -7.26 6.21
CA ILE A 104 -15.69 -6.00 6.50
C ILE A 104 -17.10 -6.05 5.93
N THR A 105 -17.29 -6.49 4.68
CA THR A 105 -18.62 -6.58 4.07
C THR A 105 -19.52 -7.53 4.86
N GLU A 106 -19.04 -8.71 5.23
CA GLU A 106 -19.78 -9.66 6.08
C GLU A 106 -20.14 -9.06 7.44
N TYR A 107 -19.22 -8.34 8.07
CA TYR A 107 -19.51 -7.64 9.32
C TYR A 107 -20.60 -6.56 9.12
N GLN A 108 -20.50 -5.74 8.07
CA GLN A 108 -21.49 -4.69 7.77
C GLN A 108 -22.88 -5.27 7.51
N LEU A 109 -22.98 -6.40 6.81
CA LEU A 109 -24.26 -7.05 6.53
C LEU A 109 -24.95 -7.57 7.81
N GLY A 110 -24.16 -7.99 8.81
CA GLY A 110 -24.65 -8.53 10.07
C GLY A 110 -24.72 -7.51 11.23
N HIS A 111 -24.36 -6.25 11.00
CA HIS A 111 -24.19 -5.25 12.06
C HIS A 111 -25.09 -4.03 11.84
N SER A 112 -25.76 -3.57 12.90
CA SER A 112 -26.74 -2.49 12.83
C SER A 112 -26.15 -1.07 12.75
N GLY A 113 -24.83 -0.95 12.73
CA GLY A 113 -24.13 0.32 12.66
C GLY A 113 -22.95 0.28 11.71
N GLU A 114 -22.29 1.41 11.59
CA GLU A 114 -21.16 1.59 10.69
C GLU A 114 -19.84 1.32 11.42
N PRO A 115 -19.02 0.37 10.96
CA PRO A 115 -17.74 0.04 11.56
C PRO A 115 -16.64 1.03 11.15
N ARG A 116 -16.77 2.30 11.54
CA ARG A 116 -15.87 3.40 11.14
C ARG A 116 -14.39 3.03 11.24
N VAL A 117 -13.95 2.52 12.39
CA VAL A 117 -12.54 2.14 12.58
C VAL A 117 -12.02 1.10 11.59
N LEU A 118 -12.86 0.17 11.11
CA LEU A 118 -12.45 -0.80 10.10
C LEU A 118 -12.36 -0.17 8.70
N LEU A 119 -13.22 0.81 8.41
CA LEU A 119 -13.20 1.54 7.15
C LEU A 119 -11.96 2.42 7.06
N ASP A 120 -11.62 3.12 8.14
CA ASP A 120 -10.40 3.94 8.23
C ASP A 120 -9.14 3.08 8.08
N ALA A 121 -9.09 1.95 8.79
CA ALA A 121 -7.96 1.02 8.70
C ALA A 121 -7.76 0.51 7.26
N ARG A 122 -8.86 0.24 6.54
CA ARG A 122 -8.83 -0.15 5.12
C ARG A 122 -8.30 0.99 4.26
N GLU A 123 -8.78 2.21 4.47
CA GLU A 123 -8.35 3.36 3.69
C GLU A 123 -6.86 3.65 3.85
N GLU A 124 -6.36 3.66 5.09
CA GLU A 124 -4.94 3.85 5.39
C GLU A 124 -4.07 2.77 4.76
N TRP A 125 -4.51 1.50 4.81
CA TRP A 125 -3.79 0.40 4.19
C TRP A 125 -3.70 0.54 2.67
N LEU A 126 -4.81 0.90 2.04
CA LEU A 126 -4.86 1.14 0.60
C LEU A 126 -4.01 2.36 0.19
N GLU A 127 -4.01 3.41 1.00
CA GLU A 127 -3.17 4.58 0.77
C GLU A 127 -1.68 4.22 0.87
N THR A 128 -1.30 3.42 1.87
CA THR A 128 0.07 2.91 2.02
C THR A 128 0.48 2.10 0.79
N GLY A 129 -0.33 1.14 0.35
CA GLY A 129 -0.03 0.38 -0.87
C GLY A 129 0.04 1.26 -2.14
N ARG A 130 -0.83 2.26 -2.27
CA ARG A 130 -0.78 3.22 -3.40
C ARG A 130 0.49 4.08 -3.36
N ARG A 131 0.92 4.51 -2.17
CA ARG A 131 2.19 5.24 -1.97
C ARG A 131 3.37 4.39 -2.43
N VAL A 132 3.48 3.16 -1.93
CA VAL A 132 4.55 2.21 -2.31
C VAL A 132 4.56 1.99 -3.82
N ARG A 133 3.41 1.67 -4.42
CA ARG A 133 3.30 1.47 -5.87
C ARG A 133 3.76 2.69 -6.68
N ARG A 134 3.39 3.90 -6.26
CA ARG A 134 3.80 5.14 -6.95
C ARG A 134 5.31 5.35 -6.87
N LYS A 135 5.90 5.14 -5.69
CA LYS A 135 7.36 5.26 -5.49
C LYS A 135 8.13 4.23 -6.31
N LEU A 136 7.68 2.98 -6.35
CA LEU A 136 8.32 1.96 -7.21
C LEU A 136 8.20 2.32 -8.71
N LYS A 137 7.09 2.92 -9.14
CA LYS A 137 6.98 3.44 -10.51
C LYS A 137 7.96 4.59 -10.78
N GLU A 138 8.15 5.49 -9.82
CA GLU A 138 9.15 6.56 -9.91
C GLU A 138 10.56 5.97 -10.04
N ALA A 139 10.92 5.00 -9.19
CA ALA A 139 12.20 4.29 -9.27
C ALA A 139 12.42 3.62 -10.64
N LEU A 140 11.39 2.97 -11.18
CA LEU A 140 11.45 2.35 -12.52
C LEU A 140 11.62 3.40 -13.63
N VAL A 141 11.05 4.60 -13.48
CA VAL A 141 11.25 5.70 -14.44
C VAL A 141 12.69 6.18 -14.40
N GLU A 142 13.29 6.33 -13.21
CA GLU A 142 14.70 6.72 -13.07
C GLU A 142 15.63 5.70 -13.73
N LEU A 143 15.40 4.40 -13.53
CA LEU A 143 16.18 3.34 -14.19
C LEU A 143 16.08 3.39 -15.73
N ARG A 144 14.95 3.84 -16.27
CA ARG A 144 14.71 3.90 -17.72
C ARG A 144 15.18 5.19 -18.39
N LYS A 145 15.74 6.16 -17.65
CA LYS A 145 16.18 7.43 -18.26
C LYS A 145 17.30 7.23 -19.28
N GLU A 146 18.15 6.21 -19.11
CA GLU A 146 19.21 5.86 -20.08
C GLU A 146 18.66 5.30 -21.42
N ASP A 147 17.48 4.68 -21.45
CA ASP A 147 16.87 4.15 -22.69
C ASP A 147 16.39 5.25 -23.65
N VAL A 148 16.13 6.47 -23.14
CA VAL A 148 15.54 7.57 -23.93
C VAL A 148 16.60 8.55 -24.44
N GLU A 149 17.73 8.71 -23.72
CA GLU A 149 18.82 9.59 -24.15
C GLU A 149 19.71 8.97 -25.26
N GLY A 150 19.52 7.68 -25.59
CA GLY A 150 20.14 7.02 -26.73
C GLY A 150 19.49 7.27 -28.10
N VAL A 151 18.45 8.11 -28.18
CA VAL A 151 17.75 8.47 -29.44
C VAL A 151 17.95 9.95 -29.78
N GLU A 152 19.14 10.48 -29.57
CA GLU A 152 19.59 11.69 -30.26
C GLU A 152 20.79 11.31 -31.14
N ASP A 153 20.53 11.14 -32.44
CA ASP A 153 21.40 11.51 -33.58
C ASP A 153 21.29 10.50 -34.76
N ASP A 154 20.25 10.62 -35.61
CA ASP A 154 20.39 10.23 -37.03
C ASP A 154 19.38 10.91 -37.98
N GLN A 155 19.07 12.19 -37.74
CA GLN A 155 18.33 13.02 -38.71
C GLN A 155 18.88 14.44 -38.76
N LYS A 156 20.17 14.60 -39.11
CA LYS A 156 20.67 15.89 -39.66
C LYS A 156 22.00 15.83 -40.42
N THR A 157 22.25 14.74 -41.16
CA THR A 157 23.36 14.70 -42.15
C THR A 157 22.91 14.32 -43.56
N ARG A 158 21.73 14.81 -43.99
CA ARG A 158 21.23 14.63 -45.37
C ARG A 158 20.69 15.90 -46.05
N GLU A 159 21.20 17.07 -45.67
CA GLU A 159 21.07 18.29 -46.48
C GLU A 159 22.45 18.94 -46.67
N ALA A 160 23.35 18.20 -47.31
CA ALA A 160 24.57 18.76 -47.88
C ALA A 160 24.96 18.01 -49.17
N THR A 161 23.99 17.67 -50.02
CA THR A 161 24.19 17.38 -51.45
C THR A 161 22.85 17.13 -52.14
N ALA A 162 22.23 18.19 -52.65
CA ALA A 162 21.35 18.17 -53.81
C ALA A 162 21.23 19.59 -54.37
#